data_AF-A0A957IN67-F1
#
_entry.id   AF-A0A957IN67-F1
#
_cell.length_a   1.000
_cell.length_b   1.000
_cell.length_c   1.000
_cell.angle_alpha   90.00
_cell.angle_beta   90.00
_cell.angle_gamma   90.00
#
_symmetry.space_group_name_H-M   'P 1'
#
loop_
_entity.id
_entity.type
_entity.pdbx_description
1 polymer ?
#
loop_
_entity_poly.entity_id
_entity_poly.type
_entity_poly.pdbx_seq_one_letter_code
_entity_poly.pdbx_strand_id
1 'polypeptide(L)'
;MFPQRARQVSLPYIILLLVSLIGIMSGLAYARFIAPPPALTTADCAVPAATAVPLSPWRFQPDPDDIGLTQNWFAPDFDDTAWDESAPGAPWEERGYLDLDGVAWYRATFDIPADWATAYLGTVGIDDTAELWINGRSTPLDTLVELPAGQRLQITYRLHDLGGYGGIKKAARVGATPAAALLPDDYARWLAAQHPDWPMPPWVSGAYHAWTFTGAPQGADEAIISVDAAVVPWANAPLVELWLRDANGRLHTPSVTFSLVDATLPLPQAAGQLGDLALDTTFFTTFAGDGT
;
A
#
# COMPACT_ATOMS: atom_id res chain seq x y z
N MET A 1 78.43 9.64 -16.48
CA MET A 1 78.44 8.15 -16.45
C MET A 1 78.80 7.71 -15.03
N PHE A 2 78.10 6.68 -14.53
CA PHE A 2 78.06 6.09 -13.17
C PHE A 2 77.16 6.77 -12.11
N PRO A 3 76.48 6.01 -11.21
CA PRO A 3 76.02 4.61 -11.31
C PRO A 3 74.51 4.41 -11.00
N GLN A 4 73.97 3.26 -11.45
CA GLN A 4 72.66 2.74 -11.09
C GLN A 4 72.57 2.36 -9.60
N ARG A 5 71.51 2.81 -8.91
CA ARG A 5 71.10 2.29 -7.60
C ARG A 5 70.16 1.10 -7.81
N ALA A 6 70.62 -0.09 -7.43
CA ALA A 6 69.79 -1.27 -7.28
C ALA A 6 68.79 -1.07 -6.12
N ARG A 7 67.50 -1.32 -6.38
CA ARG A 7 66.46 -1.36 -5.34
C ARG A 7 66.59 -2.67 -4.55
N GLN A 8 67.17 -2.61 -3.36
CA GLN A 8 66.95 -3.62 -2.34
C GLN A 8 65.55 -3.40 -1.74
N VAL A 9 64.56 -4.14 -2.25
CA VAL A 9 63.31 -4.35 -1.53
C VAL A 9 63.65 -5.27 -0.37
N SER A 10 63.52 -4.75 0.85
CA SER A 10 63.90 -5.44 2.06
C SER A 10 62.92 -6.59 2.35
N LEU A 11 63.50 -7.76 2.63
CA LEU A 11 62.84 -9.02 2.99
C LEU A 11 61.74 -8.95 4.09
N PRO A 12 61.69 -7.96 5.02
CA PRO A 12 60.61 -7.89 6.03
C PRO A 12 59.24 -7.54 5.43
N TYR A 13 59.17 -6.82 4.29
CA TYR A 13 57.90 -6.42 3.68
C TYR A 13 57.18 -7.57 2.97
N ILE A 14 57.92 -8.56 2.47
CA ILE A 14 57.36 -9.74 1.79
C ILE A 14 56.69 -10.68 2.82
N ILE A 15 57.25 -10.79 4.03
CA ILE A 15 56.71 -11.64 5.11
C ILE A 15 55.41 -11.04 5.69
N LEU A 16 55.33 -9.71 5.84
CA LEU A 16 54.11 -9.03 6.31
C LEU A 16 52.94 -9.13 5.32
N LEU A 17 53.21 -9.18 4.01
CA LEU A 17 52.20 -9.35 2.96
C LEU A 17 51.66 -10.79 2.87
N LEU A 18 52.47 -11.80 3.19
CA LEU A 18 52.06 -13.20 3.21
C LEU A 18 51.21 -13.57 4.44
N VAL A 19 51.50 -13.00 5.62
CA VAL A 19 50.72 -13.24 6.85
C VAL A 19 49.33 -12.58 6.78
N SER A 20 49.23 -11.43 6.11
CA SER A 20 47.94 -10.77 5.88
C SER A 20 47.06 -11.47 4.83
N LEU A 21 47.65 -12.09 3.80
CA LEU A 21 46.90 -12.92 2.84
C LEU A 21 46.34 -14.21 3.46
N ILE A 22 47.08 -14.85 4.38
CA ILE A 22 46.62 -16.07 5.08
C ILE A 22 45.50 -15.74 6.06
N GLY A 23 45.55 -14.59 6.75
CA GLY A 23 44.48 -14.11 7.62
C GLY A 23 43.16 -13.84 6.88
N ILE A 24 43.23 -13.30 5.66
CA ILE A 24 42.07 -13.04 4.79
C ILE A 24 41.48 -14.36 4.26
N MET A 25 42.32 -15.36 3.93
CA MET A 25 41.86 -16.67 3.47
C MET A 25 41.25 -17.54 4.58
N SER A 26 41.63 -17.34 5.85
CA SER A 26 41.01 -18.03 6.99
C SER A 26 39.72 -17.37 7.51
N GLY A 27 39.52 -16.07 7.29
CA GLY A 27 38.26 -15.36 7.63
C GLY A 27 37.09 -15.72 6.70
N LEU A 28 37.40 -16.08 5.45
CA LEU A 28 36.41 -16.55 4.46
C LEU A 28 35.85 -17.95 4.76
N ALA A 29 36.48 -18.72 5.65
CA ALA A 29 35.99 -20.04 6.04
C ALA A 29 35.05 -20.04 7.27
N TYR A 30 34.89 -18.88 7.94
CA TYR A 30 34.07 -18.76 9.16
C TYR A 30 32.90 -17.80 9.05
N ALA A 31 32.73 -17.12 7.91
CA ALA A 31 31.41 -16.65 7.52
C ALA A 31 30.64 -17.89 7.07
N ARG A 32 29.95 -18.55 8.02
CA ARG A 32 28.80 -19.37 7.67
C ARG A 32 27.86 -18.43 6.94
N PHE A 33 27.92 -18.43 5.61
CA PHE A 33 26.83 -17.97 4.78
C PHE A 33 25.66 -18.86 5.16
N ILE A 34 24.88 -18.43 6.16
CA ILE A 34 23.52 -18.87 6.32
C ILE A 34 22.93 -18.55 4.96
N ALA A 35 22.62 -19.59 4.18
CA ALA A 35 21.96 -19.40 2.91
C ALA A 35 20.78 -18.45 3.18
N PRO A 36 20.60 -17.40 2.35
CA PRO A 36 19.46 -16.53 2.55
C PRO A 36 18.22 -17.41 2.69
N PRO A 37 17.33 -17.13 3.66
CA PRO A 37 16.10 -17.89 3.77
C PRO A 37 15.47 -17.95 2.38
N PRO A 38 14.89 -19.10 1.98
CA PRO A 38 14.30 -19.25 0.66
C PRO A 38 13.41 -18.03 0.40
N ALA A 39 13.60 -17.40 -0.76
CA ALA A 39 12.82 -16.24 -1.13
C ALA A 39 11.34 -16.64 -1.05
N LEU A 40 10.59 -16.00 -0.16
CA LEU A 40 9.15 -16.16 -0.12
C LEU A 40 8.63 -15.71 -1.47
N THR A 41 8.00 -16.61 -2.20
CA THR A 41 7.29 -16.23 -3.41
C THR A 41 5.97 -15.58 -3.00
N THR A 42 5.41 -14.73 -3.85
CA THR A 42 4.06 -14.18 -3.63
C THR A 42 3.02 -15.29 -3.49
N ALA A 43 3.25 -16.45 -4.10
CA ALA A 43 2.42 -17.65 -3.96
C ALA A 43 2.51 -18.29 -2.57
N ASP A 44 3.67 -18.25 -1.91
CA ASP A 44 3.85 -18.79 -0.54
C ASP A 44 3.10 -17.94 0.50
N CYS A 45 2.84 -16.67 0.19
CA CYS A 45 2.04 -15.75 1.00
C CYS A 45 0.57 -15.67 0.53
N ALA A 46 0.22 -16.30 -0.59
CA ALA A 46 -1.13 -16.23 -1.14
C ALA A 46 -2.06 -17.15 -0.34
N VAL A 47 -2.71 -16.60 0.68
CA VAL A 47 -3.90 -17.23 1.25
C VAL A 47 -5.03 -17.05 0.23
N PRO A 48 -5.62 -18.11 -0.34
CA PRO A 48 -6.78 -17.97 -1.21
C PRO A 48 -7.84 -17.19 -0.44
N ALA A 49 -8.20 -16.00 -0.94
CA ALA A 49 -9.20 -15.18 -0.29
C ALA A 49 -10.56 -15.88 -0.42
N ALA A 50 -11.06 -16.45 0.68
CA ALA A 50 -12.43 -16.95 0.73
C ALA A 50 -13.37 -15.74 0.77
N THR A 51 -14.02 -15.45 -0.35
CA THR A 51 -14.96 -14.34 -0.51
C THR A 51 -16.36 -14.84 -0.85
N ALA A 52 -17.38 -14.18 -0.32
CA ALA A 52 -18.77 -14.44 -0.65
C ALA A 52 -19.21 -13.48 -1.77
N VAL A 53 -20.01 -14.00 -2.69
CA VAL A 53 -20.56 -13.25 -3.83
C VAL A 53 -22.05 -13.01 -3.56
N PRO A 54 -22.60 -11.85 -3.94
CA PRO A 54 -24.05 -11.62 -3.86
C PRO A 54 -24.85 -12.70 -4.60
N LEU A 55 -26.03 -13.06 -4.07
CA LEU A 55 -26.99 -13.99 -4.67
C LEU A 55 -27.72 -13.38 -5.88
N SER A 56 -27.87 -12.07 -5.85
CA SER A 56 -28.42 -11.25 -6.93
C SER A 56 -27.48 -10.09 -7.20
N PRO A 57 -27.58 -9.41 -8.36
CA PRO A 57 -26.89 -8.16 -8.57
C PRO A 57 -27.15 -7.18 -7.41
N TRP A 58 -26.17 -6.31 -7.17
CA TRP A 58 -26.39 -5.15 -6.34
C TRP A 58 -27.49 -4.29 -6.95
N ARG A 59 -28.43 -3.88 -6.10
CA ARG A 59 -29.52 -2.96 -6.42
C ARG A 59 -29.12 -1.55 -6.00
N PHE A 60 -29.45 -0.57 -6.82
CA PHE A 60 -29.15 0.84 -6.61
C PHE A 60 -30.38 1.71 -6.86
N GLN A 61 -30.60 2.69 -5.98
CA GLN A 61 -31.73 3.61 -6.08
C GLN A 61 -31.35 5.01 -5.59
N PRO A 62 -31.33 6.02 -6.48
CA PRO A 62 -31.32 7.42 -6.09
C PRO A 62 -32.58 7.77 -5.28
N ASP A 63 -32.42 8.61 -4.26
CA ASP A 63 -33.47 9.01 -3.32
C ASP A 63 -33.46 10.54 -3.10
N PRO A 64 -33.74 11.34 -4.14
CA PRO A 64 -33.63 12.81 -4.07
C PRO A 64 -34.56 13.44 -3.04
N ASP A 65 -35.65 12.76 -2.68
CA ASP A 65 -36.65 13.22 -1.70
C ASP A 65 -36.41 12.63 -0.29
N ASP A 66 -35.34 11.84 -0.11
CA ASP A 66 -34.97 11.14 1.15
C ASP A 66 -36.14 10.36 1.79
N ILE A 67 -36.91 9.66 0.96
CA ILE A 67 -38.09 8.91 1.40
C ILE A 67 -37.77 7.50 1.88
N GLY A 68 -36.58 6.97 1.57
CA GLY A 68 -36.22 5.57 1.82
C GLY A 68 -36.23 5.18 3.29
N LEU A 69 -35.87 6.11 4.19
CA LEU A 69 -35.98 5.89 5.64
C LEU A 69 -37.45 5.75 6.07
N THR A 70 -38.32 6.63 5.57
CA THR A 70 -39.76 6.63 5.89
C THR A 70 -40.46 5.38 5.33
N GLN A 71 -40.02 4.92 4.15
CA GLN A 71 -40.55 3.73 3.48
C GLN A 71 -39.87 2.43 3.90
N ASN A 72 -38.90 2.48 4.82
CA ASN A 72 -38.14 1.34 5.31
C ASN A 72 -37.45 0.54 4.20
N TRP A 73 -36.78 1.21 3.26
CA TRP A 73 -36.02 0.56 2.19
C TRP A 73 -34.86 -0.30 2.71
N PHE A 74 -34.48 -0.18 3.99
CA PHE A 74 -33.53 -1.08 4.66
C PHE A 74 -34.11 -2.41 5.14
N ALA A 75 -35.44 -2.57 5.14
CA ALA A 75 -36.09 -3.76 5.68
C ALA A 75 -35.77 -5.02 4.86
N PRO A 76 -35.61 -6.21 5.51
CA PRO A 76 -35.23 -7.44 4.82
C PRO A 76 -36.24 -7.90 3.76
N ASP A 77 -37.51 -7.56 3.93
CA ASP A 77 -38.63 -7.91 3.08
C ASP A 77 -39.03 -6.84 2.06
N PHE A 78 -38.31 -5.71 2.02
CA PHE A 78 -38.52 -4.68 1.00
C PHE A 78 -38.20 -5.22 -0.40
N ASP A 79 -39.13 -5.03 -1.34
CA ASP A 79 -39.01 -5.43 -2.75
C ASP A 79 -38.22 -4.37 -3.52
N ASP A 80 -36.96 -4.69 -3.82
CA ASP A 80 -36.03 -3.84 -4.58
C ASP A 80 -35.94 -4.24 -6.07
N THR A 81 -36.87 -5.05 -6.59
CA THR A 81 -36.82 -5.52 -7.99
C THR A 81 -36.95 -4.40 -9.02
N ALA A 82 -37.53 -3.26 -8.64
CA ALA A 82 -37.63 -2.07 -9.48
C ALA A 82 -36.34 -1.21 -9.48
N TRP A 83 -35.39 -1.49 -8.59
CA TRP A 83 -34.13 -0.74 -8.50
C TRP A 83 -33.17 -1.15 -9.60
N ASP A 84 -32.33 -0.21 -10.01
CA ASP A 84 -31.33 -0.41 -11.04
C ASP A 84 -30.26 -1.42 -10.59
N GLU A 85 -29.71 -2.17 -11.53
CA GLU A 85 -28.60 -3.08 -11.26
C GLU A 85 -27.28 -2.32 -11.37
N SER A 86 -26.71 -1.91 -10.23
CA SER A 86 -25.43 -1.20 -10.18
C SER A 86 -24.66 -1.58 -8.92
N ALA A 87 -23.46 -2.13 -9.13
CA ALA A 87 -22.59 -2.52 -8.03
C ALA A 87 -21.67 -1.38 -7.60
N PRO A 88 -21.34 -1.28 -6.30
CA PRO A 88 -20.22 -0.51 -5.79
C PRO A 88 -18.91 -0.80 -6.54
N GLY A 89 -18.00 0.17 -6.58
CA GLY A 89 -16.69 0.03 -7.21
C GLY A 89 -16.29 1.18 -8.14
N ALA A 90 -17.17 2.14 -8.35
CA ALA A 90 -16.93 3.36 -9.09
C ALA A 90 -17.92 4.44 -8.61
N PRO A 91 -17.62 5.71 -8.84
CA PRO A 91 -18.61 6.78 -8.68
C PRO A 91 -19.89 6.51 -9.46
N TRP A 92 -21.05 6.92 -8.93
CA TRP A 92 -22.33 6.68 -9.63
C TRP A 92 -22.46 7.53 -10.91
N GLU A 93 -21.73 8.63 -11.04
CA GLU A 93 -21.68 9.49 -12.23
C GLU A 93 -21.12 8.71 -13.42
N GLU A 94 -20.11 7.87 -13.19
CA GLU A 94 -19.54 6.99 -14.20
C GLU A 94 -20.53 5.91 -14.66
N ARG A 95 -21.62 5.71 -13.93
CA ARG A 95 -22.72 4.79 -14.24
C ARG A 95 -23.95 5.48 -14.83
N GLY A 96 -23.86 6.79 -15.12
CA GLY A 96 -24.91 7.56 -15.79
C GLY A 96 -25.71 8.49 -14.89
N TYR A 97 -25.41 8.54 -13.59
CA TYR A 97 -26.05 9.45 -12.63
C TYR A 97 -25.26 10.75 -12.49
N LEU A 98 -25.02 11.46 -13.61
CA LEU A 98 -24.06 12.57 -13.70
C LEU A 98 -24.35 13.77 -12.80
N ASP A 99 -25.61 14.02 -12.48
CA ASP A 99 -26.07 15.16 -11.68
C ASP A 99 -26.63 14.72 -10.32
N LEU A 100 -26.29 13.51 -9.88
CA LEU A 100 -26.78 12.97 -8.61
C LEU A 100 -25.93 13.50 -7.45
N ASP A 101 -26.38 14.60 -6.86
CA ASP A 101 -26.01 15.01 -5.50
C ASP A 101 -27.15 14.64 -4.53
N GLY A 102 -26.83 14.20 -3.32
CA GLY A 102 -27.82 13.87 -2.29
C GLY A 102 -27.84 12.40 -1.88
N VAL A 103 -29.02 11.82 -1.71
CA VAL A 103 -29.19 10.50 -1.07
C VAL A 103 -29.34 9.41 -2.12
N ALA A 104 -28.67 8.28 -1.90
CA ALA A 104 -28.85 7.07 -2.71
C ALA A 104 -28.64 5.80 -1.87
N TRP A 105 -29.18 4.69 -2.35
CA TRP A 105 -29.19 3.42 -1.64
C TRP A 105 -28.53 2.32 -2.45
N TYR A 106 -27.82 1.42 -1.76
CA TYR A 106 -27.36 0.15 -2.31
C TYR A 106 -27.92 -1.01 -1.49
N ARG A 107 -28.35 -2.09 -2.15
CA ARG A 107 -28.79 -3.35 -1.52
C ARG A 107 -28.18 -4.56 -2.18
N ALA A 108 -27.78 -5.55 -1.39
CA ALA A 108 -27.39 -6.87 -1.87
C ALA A 108 -27.64 -7.95 -0.82
N THR A 109 -27.92 -9.16 -1.29
CA THR A 109 -28.10 -10.35 -0.44
C THR A 109 -26.98 -11.35 -0.69
N PHE A 110 -26.47 -11.98 0.36
CA PHE A 110 -25.35 -12.91 0.35
C PHE A 110 -25.72 -14.17 1.14
N ASP A 111 -25.26 -15.34 0.68
CA ASP A 111 -25.19 -16.53 1.54
C ASP A 111 -23.79 -16.64 2.13
N ILE A 112 -23.70 -16.52 3.46
CA ILE A 112 -22.42 -16.67 4.15
C ILE A 112 -22.18 -18.16 4.43
N PRO A 113 -21.06 -18.75 3.97
CA PRO A 113 -20.78 -20.15 4.19
C PRO A 113 -20.74 -20.54 5.68
N ALA A 114 -21.22 -21.74 5.99
CA ALA A 114 -21.30 -22.26 7.36
C ALA A 114 -19.95 -22.82 7.88
N ASP A 115 -19.01 -23.07 6.98
CA ASP A 115 -17.64 -23.49 7.31
C ASP A 115 -16.72 -22.30 7.67
N TRP A 116 -17.19 -21.07 7.50
CA TRP A 116 -16.48 -19.89 7.98
C TRP A 116 -16.69 -19.74 9.50
N ALA A 117 -15.60 -19.48 10.23
CA ALA A 117 -15.70 -19.20 11.67
C ALA A 117 -16.35 -17.83 11.94
N THR A 118 -15.94 -16.82 11.16
CA THR A 118 -16.46 -15.45 11.17
C THR A 118 -16.45 -14.93 9.73
N ALA A 119 -17.36 -14.02 9.40
CA ALA A 119 -17.35 -13.29 8.14
C ALA A 119 -17.07 -11.81 8.40
N TYR A 120 -16.57 -11.11 7.39
CA TYR A 120 -16.23 -9.70 7.48
C TYR A 120 -16.74 -8.97 6.24
N LEU A 121 -17.27 -7.76 6.43
CA LEU A 121 -17.64 -6.82 5.37
C LEU A 121 -16.65 -5.65 5.39
N GLY A 122 -15.96 -5.43 4.27
CA GLY A 122 -15.15 -4.23 4.08
C GLY A 122 -16.03 -3.06 3.65
N THR A 123 -15.99 -1.96 4.40
CA THR A 123 -16.75 -0.74 4.11
C THR A 123 -15.79 0.42 3.79
N VAL A 124 -15.25 0.41 2.57
CA VAL A 124 -14.22 1.37 2.15
C VAL A 124 -14.62 2.10 0.87
N GLY A 125 -14.05 3.29 0.66
CA GLY A 125 -14.34 4.10 -0.52
C GLY A 125 -15.73 4.74 -0.51
N ILE A 126 -16.33 4.89 0.67
CA ILE A 126 -17.58 5.64 0.85
C ILE A 126 -17.28 7.12 0.70
N ASP A 127 -18.06 7.80 -0.14
CA ASP A 127 -18.02 9.25 -0.25
C ASP A 127 -18.89 9.92 0.80
N ASP A 128 -18.37 11.02 1.38
CA ASP A 128 -18.96 11.81 2.46
C ASP A 128 -19.48 11.02 3.67
N THR A 129 -20.72 10.53 3.60
CA THR A 129 -21.36 9.81 4.72
C THR A 129 -22.22 8.65 4.25
N ALA A 130 -22.31 7.61 5.09
CA ALA A 130 -23.23 6.50 4.87
C ALA A 130 -23.75 5.90 6.17
N GLU A 131 -24.89 5.22 6.06
CA GLU A 131 -25.49 4.38 7.07
C GLU A 131 -25.57 2.94 6.56
N LEU A 132 -25.42 1.98 7.47
CA LEU A 132 -25.40 0.55 7.16
C LEU A 132 -26.48 -0.20 7.94
N TRP A 133 -27.18 -1.10 7.26
CA TRP A 133 -28.07 -2.09 7.87
C TRP A 133 -27.68 -3.50 7.43
N ILE A 134 -27.71 -4.42 8.39
CA ILE A 134 -27.59 -5.86 8.17
C ILE A 134 -28.90 -6.51 8.57
N ASN A 135 -29.59 -7.16 7.63
CA ASN A 135 -30.92 -7.74 7.83
C ASN A 135 -31.92 -6.73 8.45
N GLY A 136 -31.88 -5.48 7.98
CA GLY A 136 -32.72 -4.38 8.49
C GLY A 136 -32.35 -3.83 9.86
N ARG A 137 -31.27 -4.31 10.50
CA ARG A 137 -30.77 -3.77 11.75
C ARG A 137 -29.64 -2.76 11.50
N SER A 138 -29.80 -1.54 11.98
CA SER A 138 -28.77 -0.51 11.94
C SER A 138 -27.49 -1.03 12.60
N THR A 139 -26.37 -0.87 11.89
CA THR A 139 -25.05 -1.35 12.26
C THR A 139 -24.07 -0.19 12.16
N PRO A 140 -23.19 0.03 13.16
CA PRO A 140 -22.13 1.01 13.06
C PRO A 140 -21.27 0.79 11.81
N LEU A 141 -20.92 1.89 11.15
CA LEU A 141 -20.10 1.86 9.96
C LEU A 141 -18.62 2.04 10.36
N ASP A 142 -17.91 0.92 10.50
CA ASP A 142 -16.47 0.85 10.68
C ASP A 142 -15.81 0.26 9.44
N THR A 143 -14.55 0.59 9.15
CA THR A 143 -13.79 0.08 7.99
C THR A 143 -13.96 -1.43 7.75
N LEU A 144 -14.06 -2.20 8.84
CA LEU A 144 -14.29 -3.62 8.81
C LEU A 144 -15.39 -3.98 9.81
N VAL A 145 -16.48 -4.56 9.30
CA VAL A 145 -17.62 -4.99 10.12
C VAL A 145 -17.65 -6.51 10.21
N GLU A 146 -17.69 -7.05 11.43
CA GLU A 146 -17.89 -8.49 11.64
C GLU A 146 -19.33 -8.91 11.34
N LEU A 147 -19.47 -10.03 10.66
CA LEU A 147 -20.73 -10.61 10.22
C LEU A 147 -20.89 -12.03 10.77
N PRO A 148 -22.12 -12.46 11.11
CA PRO A 148 -22.39 -13.85 11.48
C PRO A 148 -22.21 -14.78 10.27
N ALA A 149 -21.58 -15.93 10.50
CA ALA A 149 -21.38 -16.98 9.50
C ALA A 149 -22.60 -17.91 9.37
N GLY A 150 -22.63 -18.71 8.30
CA GLY A 150 -23.62 -19.79 8.12
C GLY A 150 -25.06 -19.36 7.91
N GLN A 151 -25.31 -18.11 7.52
CA GLN A 151 -26.64 -17.60 7.28
C GLN A 151 -26.71 -16.64 6.08
N ARG A 152 -27.93 -16.45 5.59
CA ARG A 152 -28.22 -15.43 4.60
C ARG A 152 -28.21 -14.04 5.24
N LEU A 153 -27.52 -13.10 4.61
CA LEU A 153 -27.45 -11.71 5.02
C LEU A 153 -27.88 -10.79 3.89
N GLN A 154 -28.66 -9.77 4.22
CA GLN A 154 -28.90 -8.61 3.38
C GLN A 154 -28.08 -7.44 3.93
N ILE A 155 -27.33 -6.79 3.06
CA ILE A 155 -26.57 -5.57 3.33
C ILE A 155 -27.27 -4.43 2.61
N THR A 156 -27.59 -3.37 3.36
CA THR A 156 -28.14 -2.13 2.81
C THR A 156 -27.27 -0.95 3.22
N TYR A 157 -26.87 -0.13 2.25
CA TYR A 157 -26.26 1.17 2.48
C TYR A 157 -27.23 2.28 2.08
N ARG A 158 -27.26 3.35 2.88
CA ARG A 158 -27.78 4.66 2.48
C ARG A 158 -26.61 5.63 2.49
N LEU A 159 -26.35 6.31 1.38
CA LEU A 159 -25.29 7.29 1.25
C LEU A 159 -25.89 8.68 1.18
N HIS A 160 -25.15 9.68 1.64
CA HIS A 160 -25.46 11.08 1.45
C HIS A 160 -24.20 11.81 0.97
N ASP A 161 -24.24 12.18 -0.31
CA ASP A 161 -23.22 12.96 -1.01
C ASP A 161 -23.56 14.45 -0.91
N LEU A 162 -22.59 15.24 -0.46
CA LEU A 162 -22.67 16.69 -0.27
C LEU A 162 -22.09 17.46 -1.47
N GLY A 163 -21.62 16.74 -2.49
CA GLY A 163 -21.33 17.25 -3.82
C GLY A 163 -20.08 16.62 -4.43
N GLY A 164 -20.05 16.54 -5.75
CA GLY A 164 -18.89 16.06 -6.49
C GLY A 164 -19.19 14.76 -7.21
N TYR A 165 -18.40 13.73 -6.95
CA TYR A 165 -18.62 12.41 -7.53
C TYR A 165 -18.99 11.49 -6.38
N GLY A 166 -20.22 11.01 -6.25
CA GLY A 166 -20.66 10.28 -5.07
C GLY A 166 -20.49 8.76 -5.13
N GLY A 167 -21.05 8.06 -4.14
CA GLY A 167 -21.17 6.60 -4.13
C GLY A 167 -20.14 5.83 -3.31
N ILE A 168 -20.16 4.51 -3.48
CA ILE A 168 -19.13 3.60 -2.92
C ILE A 168 -18.12 3.32 -4.04
N LYS A 169 -17.02 4.06 -4.02
CA LYS A 169 -16.00 4.13 -5.10
C LYS A 169 -15.04 2.95 -5.13
N LYS A 170 -15.16 2.02 -4.18
CA LYS A 170 -14.37 0.78 -4.12
C LYS A 170 -15.31 -0.42 -4.06
N ALA A 171 -14.86 -1.57 -4.55
CA ALA A 171 -15.68 -2.77 -4.54
C ALA A 171 -16.00 -3.18 -3.09
N ALA A 172 -17.29 -3.36 -2.78
CA ALA A 172 -17.72 -3.94 -1.52
C ALA A 172 -17.42 -5.45 -1.52
N ARG A 173 -16.77 -5.96 -0.46
CA ARG A 173 -16.37 -7.38 -0.38
C ARG A 173 -16.79 -7.97 0.95
N VAL A 174 -17.25 -9.21 0.90
CA VAL A 174 -17.48 -10.05 2.08
C VAL A 174 -16.48 -11.20 2.05
N GLY A 175 -15.74 -11.40 3.14
CA GLY A 175 -14.68 -12.40 3.22
C GLY A 175 -14.60 -13.12 4.55
N ALA A 176 -13.98 -14.31 4.56
CA ALA A 176 -13.76 -15.11 5.77
C ALA A 176 -12.67 -14.53 6.69
N THR A 177 -11.90 -13.56 6.18
CA THR A 177 -10.83 -12.88 6.90
C THR A 177 -10.85 -11.39 6.58
N PRO A 178 -10.26 -10.53 7.44
CA PRO A 178 -10.07 -9.11 7.13
C PRO A 178 -9.39 -8.85 5.77
N ALA A 179 -8.35 -9.63 5.45
CA ALA A 179 -7.62 -9.53 4.19
C ALA A 179 -8.45 -9.91 2.96
N ALA A 180 -9.43 -10.81 3.11
CA ALA A 180 -10.36 -11.17 2.04
C ALA A 180 -11.47 -10.12 1.85
N ALA A 181 -11.87 -9.44 2.92
CA ALA A 181 -12.93 -8.43 2.92
C ALA A 181 -12.45 -7.02 2.54
N LEU A 182 -11.16 -6.73 2.61
CA LEU A 182 -10.57 -5.44 2.24
C LEU A 182 -9.78 -5.54 0.93
N LEU A 183 -9.61 -4.42 0.23
CA LEU A 183 -8.60 -4.33 -0.83
C LEU A 183 -7.19 -4.26 -0.20
N PRO A 184 -6.11 -4.64 -0.91
CA PRO A 184 -4.77 -4.74 -0.32
C PRO A 184 -4.32 -3.48 0.43
N ASP A 185 -4.51 -2.29 -0.17
CA ASP A 185 -4.12 -1.03 0.45
C ASP A 185 -4.98 -0.70 1.68
N ASP A 186 -6.28 -0.96 1.61
CA ASP A 186 -7.18 -0.75 2.74
C ASP A 186 -6.90 -1.72 3.88
N TYR A 187 -6.52 -2.96 3.57
CA TYR A 187 -6.07 -3.93 4.56
C TYR A 187 -4.79 -3.48 5.26
N ALA A 188 -3.81 -2.96 4.50
CA ALA A 188 -2.58 -2.40 5.07
C ALA A 188 -2.87 -1.22 6.01
N ARG A 189 -3.78 -0.30 5.61
CA ARG A 189 -4.22 0.83 6.43
C ARG A 189 -4.93 0.39 7.70
N TRP A 190 -5.88 -0.53 7.57
CA TRP A 190 -6.58 -1.11 8.71
C TRP A 190 -5.59 -1.77 9.68
N LEU A 191 -4.64 -2.56 9.17
CA LEU A 191 -3.64 -3.24 9.99
C LEU A 191 -2.73 -2.26 10.74
N ALA A 192 -2.27 -1.19 10.07
CA ALA A 192 -1.49 -0.15 10.71
C ALA A 192 -2.27 0.62 11.78
N ALA A 193 -3.57 0.86 11.57
CA ALA A 193 -4.42 1.49 12.58
C ALA A 193 -4.54 0.64 13.86
N GLN A 194 -4.53 -0.70 13.73
CA GLN A 194 -4.50 -1.63 14.87
C GLN A 194 -3.12 -1.74 15.53
N HIS A 195 -2.07 -1.29 14.85
CA HIS A 195 -0.69 -1.42 15.29
C HIS A 195 0.09 -0.11 15.08
N PRO A 196 -0.26 0.95 15.81
CA PRO A 196 0.32 2.28 15.60
C PRO A 196 1.84 2.36 15.83
N ASP A 197 2.41 1.39 16.57
CA ASP A 197 3.85 1.32 16.85
C ASP A 197 4.65 0.55 15.79
N TRP A 198 3.99 -0.05 14.79
CA TRP A 198 4.69 -0.77 13.74
C TRP A 198 5.41 0.21 12.79
N PRO A 199 6.65 -0.10 12.37
CA PRO A 199 7.29 0.64 11.29
C PRO A 199 6.53 0.30 10.00
N MET A 200 5.71 1.25 9.53
CA MET A 200 4.91 1.14 8.31
C MET A 200 5.25 2.29 7.37
N PRO A 201 5.11 2.11 6.04
CA PRO A 201 5.27 3.21 5.11
C PRO A 201 4.33 4.38 5.47
N PRO A 202 4.76 5.65 5.34
CA PRO A 202 3.96 6.84 5.67
C PRO A 202 2.63 6.92 4.91
N TRP A 203 2.56 6.37 3.69
CA TRP A 203 1.32 6.36 2.91
C TRP A 203 0.19 5.59 3.60
N VAL A 204 0.51 4.63 4.48
CA VAL A 204 -0.47 3.82 5.20
C VAL A 204 -1.21 4.64 6.26
N SER A 205 -0.57 5.65 6.85
CA SER A 205 -1.15 6.53 7.87
C SER A 205 -1.67 7.86 7.31
N GLY A 206 -1.65 8.03 5.99
CA GLY A 206 -2.05 9.29 5.35
C GLY A 206 -0.95 10.36 5.29
N ALA A 207 0.28 10.03 5.70
CA ALA A 207 1.42 10.93 5.65
C ALA A 207 2.08 10.93 4.25
N TYR A 208 1.33 11.36 3.22
CA TYR A 208 1.76 11.37 1.81
C TYR A 208 2.71 12.53 1.44
N HIS A 209 3.63 12.88 2.33
CA HIS A 209 4.59 13.94 2.02
C HIS A 209 5.65 13.40 1.06
N ALA A 210 5.77 14.07 -0.09
CA ALA A 210 6.75 13.76 -1.11
C ALA A 210 7.19 15.03 -1.84
N TRP A 211 8.32 14.94 -2.51
CA TRP A 211 8.89 15.98 -3.34
C TRP A 211 8.96 15.53 -4.78
N THR A 212 8.54 16.40 -5.70
CA THR A 212 8.73 16.22 -7.14
C THR A 212 10.09 16.77 -7.55
N PHE A 213 10.81 16.03 -8.39
CA PHE A 213 12.12 16.40 -8.89
C PHE A 213 12.20 16.24 -10.41
N THR A 214 12.76 17.23 -11.10
CA THR A 214 13.11 17.16 -12.52
C THR A 214 14.63 17.13 -12.67
N GLY A 215 15.12 16.10 -13.35
CA GLY A 215 16.56 15.78 -13.36
C GLY A 215 17.41 16.64 -14.29
N ALA A 216 16.84 17.12 -15.40
CA ALA A 216 17.57 17.85 -16.42
C ALA A 216 17.07 19.30 -16.55
N PRO A 217 17.96 20.28 -16.84
CA PRO A 217 17.52 21.61 -17.24
C PRO A 217 16.57 21.50 -18.44
N GLN A 218 15.37 22.09 -18.33
CA GLN A 218 14.30 22.01 -19.33
C GLN A 218 13.70 20.60 -19.54
N GLY A 219 14.00 19.64 -18.67
CA GLY A 219 13.34 18.33 -18.67
C GLY A 219 11.90 18.42 -18.18
N ALA A 220 11.02 17.63 -18.79
CA ALA A 220 9.63 17.45 -18.38
C ALA A 220 9.41 16.15 -17.59
N ASP A 221 10.41 15.27 -17.54
CA ASP A 221 10.34 14.02 -16.79
C ASP A 221 10.51 14.30 -15.29
N GLU A 222 9.57 13.77 -14.51
CA GLU A 222 9.46 13.99 -13.07
C GLU A 222 9.63 12.68 -12.31
N ALA A 223 10.43 12.71 -11.25
CA ALA A 223 10.49 11.67 -10.22
C ALA A 223 9.84 12.18 -8.93
N ILE A 224 9.34 11.25 -8.10
CA ILE A 224 8.77 11.56 -6.78
C ILE A 224 9.61 10.85 -5.72
N ILE A 225 10.02 11.58 -4.69
CA ILE A 225 10.74 11.06 -3.52
C ILE A 225 9.87 11.32 -2.28
N SER A 226 9.53 10.29 -1.51
CA SER A 226 8.78 10.44 -0.25
C SER A 226 9.68 10.68 0.97
N VAL A 227 9.08 11.08 2.09
CA VAL A 227 9.77 11.40 3.37
C VAL A 227 10.61 10.27 3.97
N ASP A 228 10.36 9.03 3.57
CA ASP A 228 11.05 7.79 3.95
C ASP A 228 12.09 7.33 2.91
N ALA A 229 12.41 8.21 1.95
CA ALA A 229 13.32 7.96 0.83
C ALA A 229 12.82 6.93 -0.20
N ALA A 230 11.55 6.54 -0.17
CA ALA A 230 10.98 5.76 -1.26
C ALA A 230 10.92 6.62 -2.54
N VAL A 231 11.15 5.98 -3.69
CA VAL A 231 11.27 6.65 -4.99
C VAL A 231 10.35 6.07 -6.03
N VAL A 232 9.70 6.97 -6.78
CA VAL A 232 9.02 6.69 -8.04
C VAL A 232 9.85 7.38 -9.13
N PRO A 233 10.62 6.64 -9.94
CA PRO A 233 11.60 7.25 -10.84
C PRO A 233 11.01 8.00 -12.05
N TRP A 234 9.76 7.73 -12.42
CA TRP A 234 8.98 8.50 -13.41
C TRP A 234 7.48 8.31 -13.17
N ALA A 235 6.63 9.12 -13.80
CA ALA A 235 5.17 8.99 -13.69
C ALA A 235 4.69 7.55 -13.98
N ASN A 236 3.94 6.97 -13.04
CA ASN A 236 3.44 5.58 -13.05
C ASN A 236 4.50 4.47 -12.91
N ALA A 237 5.75 4.78 -12.56
CA ALA A 237 6.71 3.76 -12.18
C ALA A 237 6.32 3.09 -10.85
N PRO A 238 6.71 1.82 -10.62
CA PRO A 238 6.61 1.21 -9.30
C PRO A 238 7.40 2.01 -8.24
N LEU A 239 6.84 2.07 -7.03
CA LEU A 239 7.55 2.60 -5.86
C LEU A 239 8.70 1.66 -5.49
N VAL A 240 9.89 2.22 -5.28
CA VAL A 240 11.06 1.52 -4.76
C VAL A 240 11.36 2.03 -3.36
N GLU A 241 11.42 1.13 -2.39
CA GLU A 241 11.68 1.45 -0.98
C GLU A 241 12.72 0.49 -0.40
N LEU A 242 13.57 0.98 0.50
CA LEU A 242 14.60 0.19 1.17
C LEU A 242 14.29 0.05 2.65
N TRP A 243 14.17 -1.20 3.09
CA TRP A 243 13.98 -1.56 4.50
C TRP A 243 15.18 -2.34 4.99
N LEU A 244 15.75 -1.94 6.12
CA LEU A 244 16.81 -2.71 6.77
C LEU A 244 16.28 -3.37 8.03
N ARG A 245 16.49 -4.69 8.12
CA ARG A 245 16.16 -5.47 9.32
C ARG A 245 17.46 -5.87 10.01
N ASP A 246 17.61 -5.45 11.26
CA ASP A 246 18.79 -5.81 12.05
C ASP A 246 18.72 -7.26 12.59
N ALA A 247 19.81 -7.71 13.23
CA ALA A 247 19.93 -9.06 13.77
C ALA A 247 18.92 -9.35 14.92
N ASN A 248 18.38 -8.31 15.56
CA ASN A 248 17.34 -8.44 16.58
C ASN A 248 15.93 -8.42 15.96
N GLY A 249 15.83 -8.29 14.64
CA GLY A 249 14.58 -8.28 13.89
C GLY A 249 13.90 -6.92 13.83
N ARG A 250 14.51 -5.84 14.33
CA ARG A 250 13.97 -4.47 14.25
C ARG A 250 14.16 -3.94 12.83
N LEU A 251 13.10 -3.32 12.29
CA LEU A 251 13.13 -2.63 11.01
C LEU A 251 13.56 -1.18 11.21
N HIS A 252 14.40 -0.70 10.30
CA HIS A 252 14.89 0.67 10.24
C HIS A 252 14.56 1.25 8.86
N THR A 253 14.06 2.48 8.84
CA THR A 253 13.75 3.25 7.64
C THR A 253 14.63 4.49 7.58
N PRO A 254 15.19 4.84 6.41
CA PRO A 254 15.96 6.07 6.27
C PRO A 254 15.06 7.31 6.30
N SER A 255 15.60 8.44 6.76
CA SER A 255 14.99 9.76 6.61
C SER A 255 15.57 10.48 5.39
N VAL A 256 14.82 11.42 4.81
CA VAL A 256 15.33 12.27 3.71
C VAL A 256 15.77 13.63 4.22
N THR A 257 16.94 14.10 3.78
CA THR A 257 17.41 15.48 3.95
C THR A 257 17.92 16.01 2.64
N PHE A 258 17.32 17.08 2.11
CA PHE A 258 17.73 17.65 0.84
C PHE A 258 18.99 18.52 0.99
N SER A 259 20.00 18.21 0.17
CA SER A 259 21.24 18.97 0.05
C SER A 259 21.65 19.11 -1.42
N LEU A 260 22.53 20.07 -1.70
CA LEU A 260 23.20 20.17 -2.99
C LEU A 260 24.47 19.30 -2.95
N VAL A 261 24.72 18.52 -4.01
CA VAL A 261 26.01 17.84 -4.16
C VAL A 261 27.03 18.84 -4.67
N ASP A 262 28.17 18.93 -3.97
CA ASP A 262 29.30 19.80 -4.27
C ASP A 262 28.92 21.26 -4.59
N ALA A 263 27.81 21.75 -4.01
CA ALA A 263 27.24 23.08 -4.22
C ALA A 263 27.03 23.50 -5.68
N THR A 264 27.03 22.55 -6.63
CA THR A 264 27.09 22.84 -8.08
C THR A 264 25.85 22.40 -8.83
N LEU A 265 25.14 21.35 -8.38
CA LEU A 265 23.83 20.94 -8.89
C LEU A 265 22.94 20.42 -7.73
N PRO A 266 21.63 20.70 -7.72
CA PRO A 266 20.70 20.04 -6.81
C PRO A 266 20.58 18.57 -7.23
N LEU A 267 21.43 17.72 -6.68
CA LEU A 267 21.18 16.28 -6.65
C LEU A 267 20.52 15.98 -5.31
N PRO A 268 19.23 15.62 -5.29
CA PRO A 268 18.57 15.30 -4.04
C PRO A 268 19.30 14.12 -3.40
N GLN A 269 19.60 14.28 -2.12
CA GLN A 269 20.16 13.22 -1.29
C GLN A 269 19.12 12.82 -0.25
N ALA A 270 19.11 11.55 0.12
CA ALA A 270 18.46 11.07 1.31
C ALA A 270 19.53 10.51 2.23
N ALA A 271 19.61 11.03 3.45
CA ALA A 271 20.58 10.60 4.44
C ALA A 271 19.85 10.13 5.70
N GLY A 272 20.10 8.89 6.09
CA GLY A 272 19.48 8.25 7.24
C GLY A 272 20.50 7.55 8.11
N GLN A 273 20.20 7.47 9.41
CA GLN A 273 20.90 6.59 10.34
C GLN A 273 20.04 5.36 10.59
N LEU A 274 20.59 4.18 10.35
CA LEU A 274 19.93 2.89 10.55
C LEU A 274 20.74 2.11 11.59
N GLY A 275 20.50 2.42 12.86
CA GLY A 275 21.37 1.96 13.96
C GLY A 275 22.75 2.62 13.86
N ASP A 276 23.80 1.81 13.72
CA ASP A 276 25.20 2.26 13.59
C ASP A 276 25.62 2.51 12.12
N LEU A 277 24.70 2.32 11.16
CA LEU A 277 24.95 2.50 9.73
C LEU A 277 24.42 3.85 9.26
N ALA A 278 25.28 4.62 8.59
CA ALA A 278 24.85 5.75 7.78
C ALA A 278 24.48 5.24 6.38
N LEU A 279 23.30 5.61 5.90
CA LEU A 279 22.87 5.41 4.53
C LEU A 279 22.74 6.76 3.85
N ASP A 280 23.53 6.97 2.81
CA ASP A 280 23.42 8.12 1.92
C ASP A 280 23.00 7.64 0.53
N THR A 281 21.78 7.99 0.13
CA THR A 281 21.26 7.76 -1.21
C THR A 281 21.34 9.05 -2.00
N THR A 282 22.02 9.03 -3.15
CA THR A 282 22.05 10.17 -4.07
C THR A 282 21.25 9.81 -5.31
N PHE A 283 20.28 10.65 -5.65
CA PHE A 283 19.48 10.48 -6.86
C PHE A 283 20.09 11.31 -7.99
N PHE A 284 20.28 10.70 -9.15
CA PHE A 284 20.84 11.35 -10.33
C PHE A 284 20.00 11.03 -11.56
N THR A 285 19.95 11.96 -12.49
CA THR A 285 19.44 11.69 -13.83
C THR A 285 20.60 11.23 -14.72
N THR A 286 20.33 10.29 -15.60
CA THR A 286 21.21 10.06 -16.74
C THR A 286 20.79 11.00 -17.85
N PHE A 287 21.68 11.89 -18.28
CA PHE A 287 21.52 12.48 -19.60
C PHE A 287 21.60 11.31 -20.59
N ALA A 288 20.59 11.15 -21.43
CA ALA A 288 20.75 10.37 -22.64
C ALA A 288 21.82 11.09 -23.47
N GLY A 289 23.08 10.73 -23.24
CA GLY A 289 24.16 11.09 -24.13
C GLY A 289 23.78 10.57 -25.50
N ASP A 290 23.66 11.49 -26.43
CA ASP A 290 23.87 11.30 -27.86
C ASP A 290 24.80 10.12 -28.09
N GLY A 291 24.19 8.98 -28.45
CA GLY A 291 24.90 7.76 -28.77
C GLY A 291 25.93 8.07 -29.85
N THR A 292 27.19 8.07 -29.45
CA THR A 292 28.36 8.09 -30.33
C THR A 292 29.36 7.05 -29.87
#